data_AF-A0A3B9QW17-F1
#
_entry.id   AF-A0A3B9QW17-F1
#
_cell.length_a   1.000
_cell.length_b   1.000
_cell.length_c   1.000
_cell.angle_alpha   90.00
_cell.angle_beta   90.00
_cell.angle_gamma   90.00
#
_symmetry.space_group_name_H-M   'P 1'
#
loop_
_entity.id
_entity.type
_entity.pdbx_description
1 polymer ?
#
loop_
_entity_poly.entity_id
_entity_poly.type
_entity_poly.pdbx_seq_one_letter_code
_entity_poly.pdbx_strand_id
1 'polypeptide(L)'
;MLLAEHHVPGLGWFTRALGLNGALSVAETVRAVLLSLDWPGGATMLNGADGIEGADRLPAITTWSLQARRNDRLRVYSRTAGPIGTPLREALGRDGTGILVVDGYTVTVTTAGAMPRDDHTPDAVCLAGGFAPDGDAPADPESFPVPGMVDHPVGLPRDVDLAAVNVALTGEETVAEILGELNPELRALLLGGDLYEFTPLLQALDLGRPAQVGEATRRVLENFPAETTPVGRAAAWSRVVALSTLSDRETADEVTAMLMAALGFTRADAGLGASGDHGSCDPLSAEEIRDLSRDSGLLLATCGADVWEGTASAVIPLVPKCSLVDRLEMYRFLLQAWRAG
;
A
#
# COMPACT_ATOMS: atom_id res chain seq x y z
N MET A 1 3.84 -20.23 5.14
CA MET A 1 5.17 -19.63 5.03
C MET A 1 5.93 -20.34 3.93
N LEU A 2 6.49 -19.58 3.00
CA LEU A 2 7.31 -20.04 1.90
C LEU A 2 8.67 -19.33 2.00
N LEU A 3 9.76 -20.08 1.92
CA LEU A 3 11.12 -19.57 1.84
C LEU A 3 11.52 -19.56 0.37
N ALA A 4 12.07 -18.45 -0.10
CA ALA A 4 12.68 -18.30 -1.42
C ALA A 4 14.17 -18.03 -1.25
N GLU A 5 15.00 -18.84 -1.89
CA GLU A 5 16.46 -18.82 -1.75
C GLU A 5 17.12 -18.78 -3.12
N HIS A 6 17.84 -17.70 -3.40
CA HIS A 6 18.62 -17.54 -4.61
C HIS A 6 20.11 -17.55 -4.27
N HIS A 7 20.85 -18.48 -4.84
CA HIS A 7 22.30 -18.58 -4.66
C HIS A 7 23.03 -18.08 -5.89
N VAL A 8 24.00 -17.21 -5.67
CA VAL A 8 24.98 -16.83 -6.68
C VAL A 8 26.36 -17.34 -6.25
N PRO A 9 26.91 -18.35 -6.95
CA PRO A 9 28.22 -18.90 -6.61
C PRO A 9 29.31 -17.83 -6.57
N GLY A 10 30.03 -17.79 -5.45
CA GLY A 10 31.11 -16.83 -5.20
C GLY A 10 30.63 -15.47 -4.66
N LEU A 11 29.32 -15.27 -4.51
CA LEU A 11 28.73 -14.08 -3.92
C LEU A 11 28.01 -14.44 -2.62
N GLY A 12 27.02 -15.33 -2.67
CA GLY A 12 26.23 -15.70 -1.50
C GLY A 12 24.76 -15.99 -1.78
N TRP A 13 23.99 -16.11 -0.70
CA TRP A 13 22.59 -16.47 -0.66
C TRP A 13 21.72 -15.27 -0.38
N PHE A 14 20.71 -15.05 -1.22
CA PHE A 14 19.61 -14.12 -1.01
C PHE A 14 18.41 -14.92 -0.56
N THR A 15 17.95 -14.66 0.66
CA THR A 15 16.83 -15.38 1.26
C THR A 15 15.67 -14.42 1.51
N ARG A 16 14.44 -14.88 1.23
CA ARG A 16 13.19 -14.19 1.54
C ARG A 16 12.21 -15.17 2.20
N ALA A 17 11.53 -14.70 3.24
CA ALA A 17 10.48 -15.45 3.91
C ALA A 17 9.13 -14.78 3.63
N LEU A 18 8.21 -15.51 3.00
CA LEU A 18 6.90 -15.00 2.61
C LEU A 18 5.76 -15.72 3.34
N GLY A 19 4.76 -14.95 3.77
CA GLY A 19 3.44 -15.43 4.15
C GLY A 19 2.51 -15.41 2.93
N LEU A 20 2.26 -16.57 2.31
CA LEU A 20 1.39 -16.68 1.14
C LEU A 20 0.08 -17.40 1.47
N ASN A 21 -1.03 -16.95 0.87
CA ASN A 21 -2.29 -17.67 0.85
C ASN A 21 -2.17 -18.89 -0.07
N GLY A 22 -2.54 -20.07 0.44
CA GLY A 22 -2.53 -21.30 -0.35
C GLY A 22 -3.52 -21.31 -1.53
N ALA A 23 -4.39 -20.29 -1.63
CA ALA A 23 -5.27 -20.05 -2.76
C ALA A 23 -4.66 -19.28 -3.92
N LEU A 24 -3.54 -18.59 -3.71
CA LEU A 24 -2.80 -17.97 -4.80
C LEU A 24 -2.47 -19.01 -5.87
N SER A 25 -2.62 -18.63 -7.13
CA SER A 25 -2.15 -19.42 -8.26
C SER A 25 -0.62 -19.54 -8.26
N VAL A 26 -0.10 -20.50 -9.02
CA VAL A 26 1.34 -20.61 -9.26
C VAL A 26 1.89 -19.34 -9.90
N ALA A 27 1.16 -18.71 -10.83
CA ALA A 27 1.57 -17.46 -11.45
C ALA A 27 1.74 -16.31 -10.44
N GLU A 28 0.75 -16.11 -9.56
CA GLU A 28 0.80 -15.10 -8.50
C GLU A 28 1.87 -15.42 -7.45
N THR A 29 2.07 -16.70 -7.13
CA THR A 29 3.15 -17.15 -6.24
C THR A 29 4.52 -16.78 -6.82
N VAL A 30 4.74 -17.04 -8.11
CA VAL A 30 6.01 -16.70 -8.77
C VAL A 30 6.22 -15.19 -8.80
N ARG A 31 5.17 -14.40 -9.10
CA ARG A 31 5.23 -12.93 -9.00
C ARG A 31 5.61 -12.48 -7.59
N ALA A 32 4.99 -13.04 -6.56
CA ALA A 32 5.30 -12.68 -5.18
C ALA A 32 6.75 -13.00 -4.78
N VAL A 33 7.28 -14.15 -5.20
CA VAL A 33 8.69 -14.52 -4.97
C VAL A 33 9.62 -13.51 -5.65
N LEU A 34 9.34 -13.15 -6.91
CA LEU A 34 10.17 -12.23 -7.67
C LEU A 34 10.12 -10.80 -7.12
N LEU A 35 8.94 -10.32 -6.73
CA LEU A 35 8.80 -9.04 -6.03
C LEU A 35 9.58 -9.01 -4.71
N SER A 36 9.56 -10.11 -3.95
CA SER A 36 10.30 -10.16 -2.68
C SER A 36 11.82 -10.06 -2.85
N LEU A 37 12.33 -10.51 -3.99
CA LEU A 37 13.75 -10.41 -4.35
C LEU A 37 14.10 -9.08 -5.01
N ASP A 38 13.12 -8.22 -5.27
CA ASP A 38 13.26 -7.05 -6.14
C ASP A 38 13.76 -7.42 -7.55
N TRP A 39 13.20 -8.50 -8.09
CA TRP A 39 13.61 -9.02 -9.39
C TRP A 39 13.16 -8.07 -10.52
N PRO A 40 14.07 -7.66 -11.42
CA PRO A 40 13.71 -6.79 -12.54
C PRO A 40 12.57 -7.37 -13.39
N GLY A 41 11.53 -6.57 -13.64
CA GLY A 41 10.36 -7.00 -14.40
C GLY A 41 9.38 -7.92 -13.65
N GLY A 42 9.63 -8.21 -12.36
CA GLY A 42 8.74 -9.01 -11.52
C GLY A 42 7.35 -8.38 -11.35
N ALA A 43 7.27 -7.06 -11.16
CA ALA A 43 6.00 -6.35 -10.99
C ALA A 43 5.06 -6.51 -12.20
N THR A 44 5.62 -6.46 -13.41
CA THR A 44 4.90 -6.46 -14.69
C THR A 44 4.74 -7.86 -15.30
N MET A 45 5.27 -8.92 -14.69
CA MET A 45 5.39 -10.24 -15.34
C MET A 45 4.05 -10.92 -15.70
N LEU A 46 2.95 -10.54 -15.03
CA LEU A 46 1.61 -11.08 -15.27
C LEU A 46 0.75 -10.17 -16.15
N ASN A 47 1.15 -8.91 -16.29
CA ASN A 47 0.51 -7.98 -17.19
C ASN A 47 0.92 -8.41 -18.61
N GLY A 48 -0.04 -8.69 -19.48
CA GLY A 48 0.23 -9.12 -20.86
C GLY A 48 1.20 -8.16 -21.57
N ALA A 49 1.81 -8.61 -22.67
CA ALA A 49 2.82 -7.88 -23.43
C ALA A 49 2.32 -6.61 -24.16
N ASP A 50 1.42 -5.83 -23.55
CA ASP A 50 0.99 -4.54 -24.07
C ASP A 50 1.80 -3.43 -23.40
N GLY A 51 2.73 -2.92 -24.19
CA GLY A 51 3.68 -1.91 -23.78
C GLY A 51 3.02 -0.58 -23.47
N ILE A 52 3.31 -0.05 -22.28
CA ILE A 52 3.47 1.39 -22.13
C ILE A 52 4.81 1.72 -22.79
N GLU A 53 4.75 2.45 -23.90
CA GLU A 53 5.92 3.07 -24.53
C GLU A 53 6.32 4.31 -23.72
N GLY A 54 7.59 4.43 -23.35
CA GLY A 54 8.15 5.68 -22.83
C GLY A 54 8.29 5.78 -21.30
N ALA A 55 9.07 4.89 -20.70
CA ALA A 55 9.87 5.17 -19.50
C ALA A 55 10.94 4.07 -19.42
N ASP A 56 12.13 4.38 -18.89
CA ASP A 56 13.27 3.45 -18.74
C ASP A 56 12.82 2.04 -18.32
N ARG A 57 12.69 1.13 -19.29
CA ARG A 57 12.18 -0.22 -19.05
C ARG A 57 13.23 -1.01 -18.28
N LEU A 58 12.94 -1.31 -17.00
CA LEU A 58 13.54 -2.47 -16.34
C LEU A 58 13.39 -3.69 -17.27
N PRO A 59 14.42 -4.55 -17.42
CA PRO A 59 14.37 -5.66 -18.36
C PRO A 59 13.18 -6.56 -18.05
N ALA A 60 12.33 -6.80 -19.05
CA ALA A 60 11.15 -7.65 -18.91
C ALA A 60 11.59 -9.11 -18.76
N ILE A 61 10.92 -9.85 -17.85
CA ILE A 61 11.13 -11.28 -17.70
C ILE A 61 10.73 -11.99 -18.99
N THR A 62 11.69 -12.66 -19.63
CA THR A 62 11.45 -13.30 -20.93
C THR A 62 10.87 -14.70 -20.77
N THR A 63 11.33 -15.44 -19.76
CA THR A 63 10.92 -16.82 -19.50
C THR A 63 10.91 -17.12 -18.01
N TRP A 64 9.92 -17.91 -17.57
CA TRP A 64 9.93 -18.50 -16.25
C TRP A 64 9.26 -19.88 -16.23
N SER A 65 9.65 -20.72 -15.28
CA SER A 65 8.96 -21.96 -14.95
C SER A 65 9.14 -22.32 -13.49
N LEU A 66 8.11 -22.88 -12.86
CA LEU A 66 8.19 -23.47 -11.53
C LEU A 66 8.17 -24.99 -11.66
N GLN A 67 9.23 -25.65 -11.20
CA GLN A 67 9.30 -27.10 -11.10
C GLN A 67 9.00 -27.49 -9.66
N ALA A 68 7.77 -27.93 -9.38
CA ALA A 68 7.37 -28.32 -8.03
C ALA A 68 7.43 -29.84 -7.86
N ARG A 69 8.03 -30.29 -6.76
CA ARG A 69 8.03 -31.71 -6.38
C ARG A 69 7.09 -31.91 -5.20
N ARG A 70 6.09 -32.79 -5.39
CA ARG A 70 5.13 -33.17 -4.35
C ARG A 70 4.84 -34.67 -4.43
N ASN A 71 4.89 -35.38 -3.30
CA ASN A 71 4.62 -36.83 -3.22
C ASN A 71 5.40 -37.64 -4.28
N ASP A 72 6.69 -37.35 -4.44
CA ASP A 72 7.59 -37.94 -5.46
C ASP A 72 7.19 -37.73 -6.93
N ARG A 73 6.27 -36.81 -7.21
CA ARG A 73 5.94 -36.37 -8.57
C ARG A 73 6.47 -34.96 -8.82
N LEU A 74 7.25 -34.84 -9.90
CA LEU A 74 7.68 -33.56 -10.44
C LEU A 74 6.61 -33.03 -11.40
N ARG A 75 6.19 -31.79 -11.21
CA ARG A 75 5.32 -31.05 -12.13
C ARG A 75 6.01 -29.75 -12.52
N VAL A 76 5.88 -29.38 -13.78
CA VAL A 76 6.41 -28.12 -14.31
C VAL A 76 5.24 -27.22 -14.65
N TYR A 77 5.30 -25.98 -14.16
CA TYR A 77 4.31 -24.95 -14.37
C TYR A 77 4.97 -23.79 -15.12
N SER A 78 4.48 -23.50 -16.31
CA SER A 78 4.90 -22.35 -17.13
C SER A 78 3.79 -22.05 -18.12
N ARG A 79 3.82 -20.90 -18.79
CA ARG A 79 2.85 -20.56 -19.83
C ARG A 79 2.75 -21.61 -20.95
N THR A 80 3.80 -22.40 -21.17
CA THR A 80 3.91 -23.36 -22.27
C THR A 80 3.80 -24.83 -21.85
N ALA A 81 3.98 -25.16 -20.56
CA ALA A 81 4.13 -26.54 -20.12
C ALA A 81 3.14 -26.99 -19.03
N GLY A 82 2.44 -26.07 -18.35
CA GLY A 82 1.53 -26.46 -17.26
C GLY A 82 0.53 -25.38 -16.82
N PRO A 83 -0.51 -25.75 -16.07
CA PRO A 83 -1.56 -24.84 -15.65
C PRO A 83 -1.06 -23.85 -14.59
N ILE A 84 -0.63 -22.65 -15.02
CA ILE A 84 -0.13 -21.62 -14.11
C ILE A 84 -1.19 -21.08 -13.14
N GLY A 85 -2.48 -21.33 -13.41
CA GLY A 85 -3.61 -21.04 -12.52
C GLY A 85 -3.79 -22.06 -11.39
N THR A 86 -2.99 -23.14 -11.33
CA THR A 86 -3.09 -24.13 -10.24
C THR A 86 -2.81 -23.47 -8.89
N PRO A 87 -3.63 -23.71 -7.85
CA PRO A 87 -3.38 -23.14 -6.52
C PRO A 87 -2.07 -23.65 -5.89
N LEU A 88 -1.41 -22.79 -5.12
CA LEU A 88 -0.16 -23.09 -4.41
C LEU A 88 -0.28 -24.33 -3.51
N ARG A 89 -1.41 -24.45 -2.79
CA ARG A 89 -1.69 -25.61 -1.93
C ARG A 89 -1.73 -26.93 -2.71
N GLU A 90 -2.05 -26.88 -4.00
CA GLU A 90 -2.04 -28.05 -4.86
C GLU A 90 -0.65 -28.31 -5.45
N ALA A 91 0.03 -27.24 -5.90
CA ALA A 91 1.33 -27.33 -6.55
C ALA A 91 2.46 -27.78 -5.60
N LEU A 92 2.60 -27.12 -4.44
CA LEU A 92 3.64 -27.41 -3.46
C LEU A 92 3.09 -28.12 -2.21
N GLY A 93 1.90 -27.78 -1.75
CA GLY A 93 1.35 -28.33 -0.50
C GLY A 93 2.00 -27.72 0.76
N ARG A 94 2.05 -28.47 1.86
CA ARG A 94 2.57 -27.97 3.16
C ARG A 94 4.08 -28.09 3.32
N ASP A 95 4.68 -29.11 2.70
CA ASP A 95 6.09 -29.49 2.85
C ASP A 95 6.77 -29.68 1.47
N GLY A 96 6.25 -29.00 0.45
CA GLY A 96 6.77 -29.06 -0.91
C GLY A 96 8.00 -28.19 -1.12
N THR A 97 8.83 -28.65 -2.05
CA THR A 97 9.95 -27.88 -2.58
C THR A 97 9.79 -27.72 -4.08
N GLY A 98 10.19 -26.56 -4.59
CA GLY A 98 10.25 -26.30 -6.01
C GLY A 98 11.49 -25.51 -6.41
N ILE A 99 11.76 -25.52 -7.71
CA ILE A 99 12.79 -24.69 -8.33
C ILE A 99 12.08 -23.77 -9.30
N LEU A 100 12.10 -22.48 -9.01
CA LEU A 100 11.72 -21.43 -9.95
C LEU A 100 12.93 -21.14 -10.83
N VAL A 101 12.78 -21.31 -12.14
CA VAL A 101 13.75 -20.88 -13.13
C VAL A 101 13.22 -19.60 -13.77
N VAL A 102 14.00 -18.53 -13.75
CA VAL A 102 13.66 -17.21 -14.34
C VAL A 102 14.86 -16.70 -15.13
N ASP A 103 14.71 -16.54 -16.44
CA ASP A 103 15.77 -16.08 -17.36
C ASP A 103 17.14 -16.76 -17.15
N GLY A 104 17.12 -18.07 -16.85
CA GLY A 104 18.31 -18.88 -16.62
C GLY A 104 18.82 -18.92 -15.18
N TYR A 105 18.29 -18.08 -14.28
CA TYR A 105 18.60 -18.10 -12.85
C TYR A 105 17.63 -19.02 -12.09
N THR A 106 18.10 -19.59 -10.99
CA THR A 106 17.32 -20.52 -10.16
C THR A 106 17.05 -19.96 -8.78
N VAL A 107 15.79 -19.99 -8.36
CA VAL A 107 15.36 -19.71 -6.98
C VAL A 107 14.73 -20.97 -6.41
N THR A 108 15.27 -21.48 -5.31
CA THR A 108 14.68 -22.58 -4.57
C THR A 108 13.52 -22.04 -3.75
N VAL A 109 12.36 -22.69 -3.83
CA VAL A 109 11.18 -22.32 -3.03
C VAL A 109 10.77 -23.49 -2.16
N THR A 110 10.66 -23.28 -0.85
CA THR A 110 10.35 -24.32 0.12
C THR A 110 9.22 -23.87 1.04
N THR A 111 8.16 -24.67 1.15
CA THR A 111 7.12 -24.39 2.13
C THR A 111 7.59 -24.84 3.52
N ALA A 112 7.73 -23.88 4.44
CA ALA A 112 8.34 -24.09 5.75
C ALA A 112 7.30 -24.18 6.89
N GLY A 113 6.01 -24.11 6.57
CA GLY A 113 4.92 -24.26 7.53
C GLY A 113 3.64 -23.55 7.10
N ALA A 114 2.53 -23.84 7.78
CA ALA A 114 1.26 -23.18 7.60
C ALA A 114 0.87 -22.46 8.90
N MET A 115 0.40 -21.22 8.79
CA MET A 115 -0.17 -20.48 9.91
C MET A 115 -1.67 -20.34 9.69
N PRO A 116 -2.48 -20.33 10.76
CA PRO A 116 -3.88 -19.91 10.67
C PRO A 116 -3.90 -18.50 10.08
N ARG A 117 -4.81 -18.29 9.13
CA ARG A 117 -5.06 -16.98 8.55
C ARG A 117 -6.46 -16.57 8.95
N ASP A 118 -6.61 -15.33 9.34
CA ASP A 118 -7.90 -14.68 9.41
C ASP A 118 -8.20 -13.98 8.08
N ASP A 119 -9.40 -13.43 7.97
CA ASP A 119 -9.87 -12.70 6.78
C ASP A 119 -9.13 -11.34 6.61
N HIS A 120 -8.15 -11.02 7.47
CA HIS A 120 -7.39 -9.76 7.46
C HIS A 120 -5.93 -9.96 7.09
N THR A 121 -5.48 -11.21 6.88
CA THR A 121 -4.11 -11.50 6.50
C THR A 121 -3.95 -11.34 4.97
N PRO A 122 -3.10 -10.42 4.47
CA PRO A 122 -2.98 -10.11 3.03
C PRO A 122 -2.42 -11.29 2.23
N ASP A 123 -2.96 -11.55 1.04
CA ASP A 123 -2.69 -12.79 0.27
C ASP A 123 -1.20 -13.11 0.09
N ALA A 124 -0.35 -12.08 -0.02
CA ALA A 124 1.09 -12.21 0.06
C ALA A 124 1.68 -11.13 0.99
N VAL A 125 2.65 -11.53 1.82
CA VAL A 125 3.46 -10.61 2.63
C VAL A 125 4.89 -11.15 2.73
N CYS A 126 5.88 -10.27 2.59
CA CYS A 126 7.27 -10.53 2.90
C CYS A 126 7.52 -10.25 4.38
N LEU A 127 7.88 -11.30 5.11
CA LEU A 127 8.07 -11.30 6.57
C LEU A 127 9.52 -10.98 6.95
N ALA A 128 10.48 -11.41 6.14
CA ALA A 128 11.89 -11.18 6.36
C ALA A 128 12.68 -11.35 5.06
N GLY A 129 13.85 -10.72 5.00
CA GLY A 129 14.85 -10.96 3.98
C GLY A 129 16.25 -10.81 4.55
N GLY A 130 17.22 -11.49 3.94
CA GLY A 130 18.62 -11.39 4.33
C GLY A 130 19.55 -11.84 3.22
N PHE A 131 20.83 -11.51 3.40
CA PHE A 131 21.92 -11.91 2.55
C PHE A 131 23.00 -12.61 3.39
N ALA A 132 23.50 -13.76 2.92
CA ALA A 132 24.59 -14.49 3.55
C ALA A 132 25.71 -14.77 2.53
N PRO A 133 26.93 -14.22 2.69
CA PRO A 133 28.01 -14.40 1.72
C PRO A 133 28.57 -15.84 1.69
N ASP A 134 29.13 -16.25 0.55
CA ASP A 134 29.71 -17.59 0.33
C ASP A 134 31.04 -17.88 1.06
N GLY A 135 31.55 -16.94 1.87
CA GLY A 135 32.78 -17.10 2.64
C GLY A 135 32.85 -16.24 3.90
N ASP A 136 33.85 -16.49 4.75
CA ASP A 136 34.18 -15.68 5.93
C ASP A 136 34.77 -14.32 5.48
N ALA A 137 33.91 -13.40 5.02
CA ALA A 137 34.33 -12.01 4.82
C ALA A 137 34.77 -11.44 6.18
N PRO A 138 35.92 -10.74 6.27
CA PRO A 138 36.38 -10.21 7.54
C PRO A 138 35.33 -9.28 8.13
N ALA A 139 35.09 -9.42 9.44
CA ALA A 139 34.19 -8.61 10.24
C ALA A 139 34.73 -7.18 10.42
N ASP A 140 34.96 -6.47 9.32
CA ASP A 140 35.29 -5.05 9.36
C ASP A 140 33.99 -4.26 9.29
N PRO A 141 33.50 -3.68 10.40
CA PRO A 141 32.22 -3.00 10.46
C PRO A 141 32.22 -1.67 9.68
N GLU A 142 33.34 -1.26 9.06
CA GLU A 142 33.40 -0.07 8.19
C GLU A 142 33.47 -0.41 6.69
N SER A 143 33.61 -1.69 6.31
CA SER A 143 33.47 -2.12 4.91
C SER A 143 31.99 -2.33 4.56
N PHE A 144 31.16 -1.33 4.78
CA PHE A 144 29.81 -1.33 4.22
C PHE A 144 29.94 -1.10 2.70
N PRO A 145 29.42 -2.00 1.85
CA PRO A 145 29.26 -1.68 0.44
C PRO A 145 28.38 -0.42 0.34
N VAL A 146 28.81 0.54 -0.46
CA VAL A 146 28.06 1.79 -0.71
C VAL A 146 26.66 1.42 -1.21
N PRO A 147 25.57 1.98 -0.64
CA PRO A 147 24.22 1.78 -1.17
C PRO A 147 24.19 2.07 -2.68
N GLY A 148 23.82 1.08 -3.49
CA GLY A 148 23.70 1.22 -4.95
C GLY A 148 24.81 0.60 -5.81
N MET A 149 25.83 -0.06 -5.25
CA MET A 149 26.80 -0.83 -6.06
C MET A 149 26.31 -2.27 -6.26
N VAL A 150 25.90 -2.58 -7.50
CA VAL A 150 25.26 -3.84 -7.91
C VAL A 150 26.22 -5.03 -7.86
N ASP A 151 26.15 -5.81 -6.78
CA ASP A 151 26.94 -7.03 -6.62
C ASP A 151 26.26 -8.29 -7.19
N HIS A 152 25.00 -8.21 -7.61
CA HIS A 152 24.26 -9.30 -8.26
C HIS A 152 24.22 -9.14 -9.79
N PRO A 153 24.39 -10.20 -10.62
CA PRO A 153 24.39 -10.12 -12.09
C PRO A 153 23.13 -9.50 -12.74
N VAL A 154 21.97 -9.58 -12.07
CA VAL A 154 20.73 -8.88 -12.48
C VAL A 154 20.32 -7.73 -11.55
N GLY A 155 21.20 -7.32 -10.64
CA GLY A 155 20.98 -6.14 -9.81
C GLY A 155 20.10 -6.32 -8.57
N LEU A 156 19.91 -7.55 -8.06
CA LEU A 156 19.18 -7.78 -6.81
C LEU A 156 19.91 -7.13 -5.61
N PRO A 157 19.20 -6.42 -4.73
CA PRO A 157 19.79 -5.80 -3.55
C PRO A 157 20.04 -6.84 -2.45
N ARG A 158 21.15 -6.65 -1.69
CA ARG A 158 21.48 -7.47 -0.51
C ARG A 158 20.46 -7.24 0.61
N ASP A 159 20.16 -5.98 0.89
CA ASP A 159 19.14 -5.56 1.84
C ASP A 159 17.77 -5.51 1.17
N VAL A 160 16.71 -5.78 1.93
CA VAL A 160 15.34 -5.72 1.42
C VAL A 160 14.59 -4.57 2.10
N ASP A 161 13.96 -3.72 1.30
CA ASP A 161 12.96 -2.78 1.81
C ASP A 161 11.63 -3.54 1.96
N LEU A 162 11.39 -4.05 3.18
CA LEU A 162 10.16 -4.80 3.47
C LEU A 162 8.90 -3.95 3.26
N ALA A 163 8.96 -2.63 3.48
CA ALA A 163 7.81 -1.77 3.31
C ALA A 163 7.46 -1.64 1.82
N ALA A 164 8.44 -1.28 0.99
CA ALA A 164 8.23 -1.16 -0.46
C ALA A 164 7.80 -2.49 -1.09
N VAL A 165 8.43 -3.61 -0.70
CA VAL A 165 8.05 -4.95 -1.18
C VAL A 165 6.62 -5.30 -0.77
N ASN A 166 6.21 -5.03 0.48
CA ASN A 166 4.86 -5.36 0.94
C ASN A 166 3.77 -4.50 0.29
N VAL A 167 4.08 -3.25 -0.07
CA VAL A 167 3.21 -2.43 -0.92
C VAL A 167 3.04 -3.10 -2.29
N ALA A 168 4.14 -3.46 -2.95
CA ALA A 168 4.08 -4.11 -4.28
C ALA A 168 3.39 -5.49 -4.29
N LEU A 169 3.50 -6.24 -3.19
CA LEU A 169 2.86 -7.55 -3.01
C LEU A 169 1.34 -7.45 -2.82
N THR A 170 0.88 -6.37 -2.18
CA THR A 170 -0.56 -6.09 -2.02
C THR A 170 -1.19 -5.75 -3.38
N GLY A 171 -0.40 -5.21 -4.31
CA GLY A 171 -0.76 -5.04 -5.73
C GLY A 171 -0.74 -3.58 -6.18
N GLU A 172 -0.66 -3.38 -7.51
CA GLU A 172 -0.98 -2.10 -8.15
C GLU A 172 -2.40 -2.22 -8.68
N GLU A 173 -3.38 -1.74 -7.93
CA GLU A 173 -4.71 -1.49 -8.51
C GLU A 173 -4.58 -0.41 -9.58
N THR A 174 -5.34 -0.53 -10.68
CA THR A 174 -5.38 0.55 -11.68
C THR A 174 -5.98 1.81 -11.05
N VAL A 175 -5.58 3.00 -11.52
CA VAL A 175 -6.16 4.28 -11.08
C VAL A 175 -7.70 4.24 -11.13
N ALA A 176 -8.27 3.62 -12.16
CA ALA A 176 -9.72 3.50 -12.31
C ALA A 176 -10.38 2.58 -11.26
N GLU A 177 -9.68 1.51 -10.85
CA GLU A 177 -10.12 0.59 -9.80
C GLU A 177 -10.05 1.28 -8.43
N ILE A 178 -8.92 1.92 -8.09
CA ILE A 178 -8.74 2.66 -6.82
C ILE A 178 -9.79 3.75 -6.69
N LEU A 179 -9.98 4.55 -7.74
CA LEU A 179 -11.01 5.58 -7.77
C LEU A 179 -12.42 4.98 -7.68
N GLY A 180 -12.61 3.74 -8.14
CA GLY A 180 -13.86 2.98 -8.02
C GLY A 180 -14.19 2.56 -6.58
N GLU A 181 -13.18 2.43 -5.74
CA GLU A 181 -13.32 2.06 -4.32
C GLU A 181 -13.47 3.25 -3.39
N LEU A 182 -13.31 4.46 -3.90
CA LEU A 182 -13.49 5.69 -3.13
C LEU A 182 -14.95 6.07 -2.96
N ASN A 183 -15.23 6.75 -1.86
CA ASN A 183 -16.48 7.47 -1.68
C ASN A 183 -16.79 8.32 -2.93
N PRO A 184 -18.02 8.24 -3.49
CA PRO A 184 -18.35 8.89 -4.75
C PRO A 184 -18.09 10.40 -4.78
N GLU A 185 -18.29 11.07 -3.64
CA GLU A 185 -18.04 12.51 -3.54
C GLU A 185 -16.54 12.83 -3.57
N LEU A 186 -15.74 12.10 -2.78
CA LEU A 186 -14.28 12.24 -2.80
C LEU A 186 -13.72 11.91 -4.18
N ARG A 187 -14.22 10.84 -4.82
CA ARG A 187 -13.86 10.48 -6.19
C ARG A 187 -14.11 11.63 -7.17
N ALA A 188 -15.27 12.29 -7.06
CA ALA A 188 -15.62 13.42 -7.92
C ALA A 188 -14.68 14.62 -7.69
N LEU A 189 -14.29 14.89 -6.43
CA LEU A 189 -13.32 15.94 -6.10
C LEU A 189 -11.95 15.65 -6.71
N LEU A 190 -11.43 14.43 -6.55
CA LEU A 190 -10.12 14.05 -7.08
C LEU A 190 -10.06 14.09 -8.62
N LEU A 191 -11.14 13.64 -9.28
CA LEU A 191 -11.26 13.73 -10.75
C LEU A 191 -11.39 15.18 -11.24
N GLY A 192 -12.00 16.06 -10.45
CA GLY A 192 -12.16 17.48 -10.81
C GLY A 192 -10.88 18.31 -10.66
N GLY A 193 -9.97 17.89 -9.77
CA GLY A 193 -8.69 18.56 -9.51
C GLY A 193 -7.48 17.95 -10.22
N ASP A 194 -7.66 16.94 -11.07
CA ASP A 194 -6.56 16.16 -11.69
C ASP A 194 -5.54 15.59 -10.67
N LEU A 195 -6.02 15.22 -9.48
CA LEU A 195 -5.20 14.82 -8.32
C LEU A 195 -4.74 13.36 -8.38
N TYR A 196 -4.29 12.90 -9.54
CA TYR A 196 -3.82 11.52 -9.75
C TYR A 196 -2.52 11.20 -9.00
N GLU A 197 -1.75 12.23 -8.61
CA GLU A 197 -0.51 12.08 -7.85
C GLU A 197 -0.71 11.49 -6.45
N PHE A 198 -1.94 11.50 -5.93
CA PHE A 198 -2.29 10.92 -4.62
C PHE A 198 -2.68 9.44 -4.70
N THR A 199 -2.69 8.84 -5.90
CA THR A 199 -2.99 7.41 -6.10
C THR A 199 -2.16 6.48 -5.21
N PRO A 200 -0.83 6.66 -5.05
CA PRO A 200 -0.03 5.79 -4.18
C PRO A 200 -0.44 5.85 -2.71
N LEU A 201 -0.88 7.02 -2.23
CA LEU A 201 -1.40 7.18 -0.86
C LEU A 201 -2.68 6.37 -0.68
N LEU A 202 -3.59 6.41 -1.65
CA LEU A 202 -4.86 5.69 -1.59
C LEU A 202 -4.67 4.17 -1.70
N GLN A 203 -3.72 3.71 -2.51
CA GLN A 203 -3.32 2.29 -2.55
C GLN A 203 -2.80 1.80 -1.20
N ALA A 204 -1.97 2.61 -0.52
CA ALA A 204 -1.43 2.25 0.79
C ALA A 204 -2.52 2.06 1.86
N LEU A 205 -3.71 2.66 1.66
CA LEU A 205 -4.84 2.51 2.56
C LEU A 205 -5.63 1.21 2.36
N ASP A 206 -5.41 0.46 1.28
CA ASP A 206 -6.09 -0.81 0.99
C ASP A 206 -7.63 -0.69 1.10
N LEU A 207 -8.21 0.11 0.20
CA LEU A 207 -9.65 0.42 0.23
C LEU A 207 -10.53 -0.76 -0.22
N GLY A 208 -9.96 -1.80 -0.84
CA GLY A 208 -10.68 -3.01 -1.24
C GLY A 208 -11.08 -3.88 -0.06
N ARG A 209 -10.40 -3.73 1.09
CA ARG A 209 -10.69 -4.47 2.33
C ARG A 209 -11.72 -3.74 3.19
N PRO A 210 -12.85 -4.36 3.61
CA PRO A 210 -13.83 -3.70 4.48
C PRO A 210 -13.24 -3.17 5.80
N ALA A 211 -13.49 -1.90 6.09
CA ALA A 211 -13.03 -1.26 7.30
C ALA A 211 -13.62 -1.89 8.57
N GLN A 212 -12.77 -2.14 9.56
CA GLN A 212 -13.13 -2.78 10.82
C GLN A 212 -13.51 -1.76 11.89
N VAL A 213 -14.69 -1.15 11.71
CA VAL A 213 -15.24 -0.13 12.61
C VAL A 213 -16.47 -0.66 13.34
N GLY A 214 -16.52 -0.46 14.66
CA GLY A 214 -17.65 -0.83 15.50
C GLY A 214 -18.93 -0.06 15.15
N GLU A 215 -20.10 -0.69 15.36
CA GLU A 215 -21.41 -0.17 14.95
C GLU A 215 -21.72 1.24 15.48
N ALA A 216 -21.38 1.53 16.75
CA ALA A 216 -21.59 2.85 17.33
C ALA A 216 -20.78 3.94 16.63
N THR A 217 -19.52 3.65 16.28
CA THR A 217 -18.63 4.56 15.54
C THR A 217 -19.11 4.71 14.10
N ARG A 218 -19.51 3.62 13.45
CA ARG A 218 -20.08 3.62 12.08
C ARG A 218 -21.25 4.60 11.98
N ARG A 219 -22.21 4.55 12.92
CA ARG A 219 -23.37 5.48 12.94
C ARG A 219 -23.01 6.95 13.10
N VAL A 220 -21.95 7.26 13.84
CA VAL A 220 -21.48 8.65 13.99
C VAL A 220 -20.87 9.12 12.66
N LEU A 221 -20.00 8.29 12.08
CA LEU A 221 -19.25 8.60 10.87
C LEU A 221 -20.09 8.54 9.57
N GLU A 222 -21.26 7.88 9.57
CA GLU A 222 -22.22 7.89 8.45
C GLU A 222 -22.66 9.30 8.03
N ASN A 223 -22.59 10.28 8.93
CA ASN A 223 -22.95 11.67 8.65
C ASN A 223 -21.78 12.51 8.11
N PHE A 224 -20.65 11.89 7.81
CA PHE A 224 -19.48 12.57 7.26
C PHE A 224 -19.55 12.69 5.73
N PRO A 225 -19.18 13.83 5.11
CA PRO A 225 -18.93 15.12 5.75
C PRO A 225 -20.22 15.75 6.28
N ALA A 226 -20.13 16.38 7.46
CA ALA A 226 -21.24 17.07 8.10
C ALA A 226 -21.54 18.44 7.48
N GLU A 227 -20.57 19.02 6.77
CA GLU A 227 -20.69 20.33 6.15
C GLU A 227 -21.70 20.34 5.00
N THR A 228 -22.37 21.47 4.81
CA THR A 228 -23.39 21.65 3.77
C THR A 228 -22.91 22.47 2.57
N THR A 229 -21.80 23.20 2.71
CA THR A 229 -21.21 24.00 1.63
C THR A 229 -20.21 23.17 0.82
N PRO A 230 -20.08 23.40 -0.51
CA PRO A 230 -19.10 22.66 -1.33
C PRO A 230 -17.66 22.77 -0.79
N VAL A 231 -17.26 23.99 -0.39
CA VAL A 231 -15.91 24.27 0.13
C VAL A 231 -15.69 23.59 1.49
N GLY A 232 -16.69 23.60 2.37
CA GLY A 232 -16.60 22.93 3.67
C GLY A 232 -16.51 21.40 3.54
N ARG A 233 -17.26 20.82 2.60
CA ARG A 233 -17.19 19.38 2.30
C ARG A 233 -15.84 18.99 1.69
N ALA A 234 -15.31 19.80 0.77
CA ALA A 234 -13.96 19.60 0.22
C ALA A 234 -12.88 19.73 1.30
N ALA A 235 -13.02 20.68 2.23
CA ALA A 235 -12.15 20.84 3.39
C ALA A 235 -12.15 19.60 4.29
N ALA A 236 -13.33 19.04 4.58
CA ALA A 236 -13.46 17.83 5.38
C ALA A 236 -12.80 16.61 4.70
N TRP A 237 -13.06 16.41 3.40
CA TRP A 237 -12.45 15.33 2.62
C TRP A 237 -10.91 15.46 2.57
N SER A 238 -10.41 16.66 2.30
CA SER A 238 -8.96 16.92 2.25
C SER A 238 -8.28 16.60 3.58
N ARG A 239 -8.92 16.96 4.70
CA ARG A 239 -8.43 16.62 6.03
C ARG A 239 -8.39 15.12 6.29
N VAL A 240 -9.44 14.36 5.94
CA VAL A 240 -9.44 12.91 6.15
C VAL A 240 -8.37 12.21 5.33
N VAL A 241 -8.15 12.65 4.08
CA VAL A 241 -7.04 12.15 3.26
C VAL A 241 -5.70 12.46 3.93
N ALA A 242 -5.46 13.69 4.39
CA ALA A 242 -4.21 14.04 5.07
C ALA A 242 -4.01 13.26 6.38
N LEU A 243 -5.05 13.12 7.21
CA LEU A 243 -5.01 12.39 8.47
C LEU A 243 -4.75 10.89 8.27
N SER A 244 -5.18 10.32 7.14
CA SER A 244 -4.94 8.91 6.80
C SER A 244 -3.46 8.57 6.60
N THR A 245 -2.61 9.57 6.37
CA THR A 245 -1.15 9.40 6.29
C THR A 245 -0.52 9.05 7.65
N LEU A 246 -1.25 9.22 8.76
CA LEU A 246 -0.77 9.07 10.13
C LEU A 246 0.46 9.91 10.47
N SER A 247 0.70 10.99 9.71
CA SER A 247 1.76 11.96 9.97
C SER A 247 1.43 12.80 11.19
N ASP A 248 2.41 13.56 11.68
CA ASP A 248 2.14 14.60 12.67
C ASP A 248 1.20 15.69 12.11
N ARG A 249 0.69 16.52 13.01
CA ARG A 249 -0.32 17.53 12.70
C ARG A 249 0.17 18.58 11.71
N GLU A 250 1.43 19.01 11.81
CA GLU A 250 1.99 20.04 10.95
C GLU A 250 2.03 19.51 9.51
N THR A 251 2.54 18.29 9.34
CA THR A 251 2.53 17.59 8.04
C THR A 251 1.11 17.39 7.51
N ALA A 252 0.16 16.98 8.35
CA ALA A 252 -1.23 16.79 7.94
C ALA A 252 -1.90 18.11 7.51
N ASP A 253 -1.58 19.22 8.19
CA ASP A 253 -2.07 20.56 7.86
C ASP A 253 -1.51 21.05 6.51
N GLU A 254 -0.22 20.81 6.25
CA GLU A 254 0.41 21.12 4.98
C GLU A 254 -0.20 20.33 3.82
N VAL A 255 -0.37 19.01 3.98
CA VAL A 255 -1.01 18.15 2.97
C VAL A 255 -2.47 18.57 2.74
N THR A 256 -3.19 18.93 3.80
CA THR A 256 -4.57 19.43 3.69
C THR A 256 -4.64 20.73 2.88
N ALA A 257 -3.75 21.69 3.17
CA ALA A 257 -3.70 22.97 2.45
C ALA A 257 -3.30 22.78 0.99
N MET A 258 -2.35 21.89 0.72
CA MET A 258 -1.93 21.50 -0.63
C MET A 258 -3.10 20.92 -1.43
N LEU A 259 -3.87 19.99 -0.85
CA LEU A 259 -5.04 19.39 -1.49
C LEU A 259 -6.10 20.44 -1.83
N MET A 260 -6.42 21.33 -0.88
CA MET A 260 -7.40 22.40 -1.12
C MET A 260 -6.95 23.38 -2.21
N ALA A 261 -5.66 23.72 -2.23
CA ALA A 261 -5.09 24.57 -3.27
C ALA A 261 -5.13 23.89 -4.65
N ALA A 262 -4.84 22.59 -4.70
CA ALA A 262 -4.84 21.83 -5.95
C ALA A 262 -6.26 21.59 -6.50
N LEU A 263 -7.27 21.51 -5.62
CA LEU A 263 -8.69 21.58 -5.99
C LEU A 263 -9.11 22.97 -6.52
N GLY A 264 -8.25 23.98 -6.41
CA GLY A 264 -8.49 25.33 -6.89
C GLY A 264 -9.36 26.19 -5.97
N PHE A 265 -9.61 25.77 -4.73
CA PHE A 265 -10.39 26.56 -3.78
C PHE A 265 -9.59 27.72 -3.21
N THR A 266 -10.20 28.90 -3.22
CA THR A 266 -9.63 30.13 -2.70
C THR A 266 -10.40 30.63 -1.47
N ARG A 267 -9.83 31.63 -0.80
CA ARG A 267 -10.51 32.35 0.30
C ARG A 267 -11.87 32.92 -0.14
N ALA A 268 -11.98 33.43 -1.36
CA ALA A 268 -13.23 33.98 -1.90
C ALA A 268 -14.32 32.91 -2.01
N ASP A 269 -13.98 31.69 -2.40
CA ASP A 269 -14.94 30.58 -2.50
C ASP A 269 -15.47 30.19 -1.11
N ALA A 270 -14.64 30.32 -0.07
CA ALA A 270 -15.03 30.16 1.33
C ALA A 270 -15.83 31.35 1.91
N GLY A 271 -16.07 32.41 1.13
CA GLY A 271 -16.69 33.64 1.59
C GLY A 271 -15.78 34.48 2.51
N LEU A 272 -14.47 34.23 2.49
CA LEU A 272 -13.48 34.94 3.27
C LEU A 272 -12.90 36.11 2.46
N GLY A 273 -12.78 37.27 3.11
CA GLY A 273 -12.09 38.42 2.55
C GLY A 273 -10.57 38.31 2.62
N ALA A 274 -9.90 39.36 2.18
CA ALA A 274 -8.47 39.54 2.43
C ALA A 274 -8.20 39.64 3.95
N SER A 275 -7.13 39.00 4.42
CA SER A 275 -6.72 38.99 5.83
C SER A 275 -5.20 39.05 5.93
N GLY A 276 -4.68 40.05 6.65
CA GLY A 276 -3.23 40.29 6.74
C GLY A 276 -2.61 40.45 5.35
N ASP A 277 -1.63 39.59 5.05
CA ASP A 277 -0.92 39.56 3.76
C ASP A 277 -1.63 38.73 2.67
N HIS A 278 -2.75 38.06 2.99
CA HIS A 278 -3.47 37.18 2.07
C HIS A 278 -4.65 37.91 1.42
N GLY A 279 -4.68 37.95 0.09
CA GLY A 279 -5.80 38.44 -0.73
C GLY A 279 -6.94 37.43 -0.83
N SER A 280 -8.11 37.86 -1.29
CA SER A 280 -9.29 36.98 -1.43
C SER A 280 -9.11 35.85 -2.45
N CYS A 281 -8.21 36.00 -3.42
CA CYS A 281 -7.92 34.97 -4.43
C CYS A 281 -6.80 34.02 -3.99
N ASP A 282 -6.24 34.21 -2.80
CA ASP A 282 -5.17 33.36 -2.31
C ASP A 282 -5.72 32.01 -1.80
N PRO A 283 -4.88 30.96 -1.73
CA PRO A 283 -5.24 29.69 -1.13
C PRO A 283 -5.69 29.82 0.33
N LEU A 284 -6.50 28.86 0.76
CA LEU A 284 -6.93 28.75 2.15
C LEU A 284 -5.78 28.26 3.04
N SER A 285 -5.64 28.84 4.22
CA SER A 285 -4.72 28.34 5.25
C SER A 285 -5.27 27.09 5.95
N ALA A 286 -4.40 26.30 6.58
CA ALA A 286 -4.81 25.11 7.34
C ALA A 286 -5.80 25.45 8.47
N GLU A 287 -5.65 26.60 9.12
CA GLU A 287 -6.59 27.08 10.15
C GLU A 287 -7.98 27.34 9.58
N GLU A 288 -8.06 28.03 8.44
CA GLU A 288 -9.33 28.30 7.77
C GLU A 288 -9.99 27.00 7.28
N ILE A 289 -9.19 26.04 6.79
CA ILE A 289 -9.69 24.72 6.36
C ILE A 289 -10.25 23.93 7.55
N ARG A 290 -9.61 23.99 8.73
CA ARG A 290 -10.17 23.39 9.96
C ARG A 290 -11.48 24.04 10.36
N ASP A 291 -11.57 25.36 10.29
CA ASP A 291 -12.79 26.08 10.62
C ASP A 291 -13.94 25.78 9.66
N LEU A 292 -13.63 25.63 8.36
CA LEU A 292 -14.59 25.24 7.33
C LEU A 292 -15.10 23.82 7.50
N SER A 293 -14.31 22.93 8.11
CA SER A 293 -14.61 21.50 8.32
C SER A 293 -14.85 21.14 9.79
N ARG A 294 -15.30 22.12 10.58
CA ARG A 294 -15.40 22.01 12.04
C ARG A 294 -16.37 20.91 12.48
N ASP A 295 -17.52 20.80 11.82
CA ASP A 295 -18.58 19.88 12.23
C ASP A 295 -18.14 18.43 11.98
N SER A 296 -17.48 18.17 10.84
CA SER A 296 -16.83 16.90 10.55
C SER A 296 -15.66 16.60 11.51
N GLY A 297 -14.86 17.62 11.86
CA GLY A 297 -13.83 17.50 12.90
C GLY A 297 -14.40 17.06 14.25
N LEU A 298 -15.58 17.54 14.61
CA LEU A 298 -16.27 17.13 15.84
C LEU A 298 -16.71 15.66 15.79
N LEU A 299 -17.19 15.16 14.64
CA LEU A 299 -17.51 13.74 14.46
C LEU A 299 -16.27 12.86 14.66
N LEU A 300 -15.16 13.22 14.01
CA LEU A 300 -13.88 12.50 14.14
C LEU A 300 -13.39 12.48 15.60
N ALA A 301 -13.43 13.63 16.28
CA ALA A 301 -13.03 13.72 17.68
C ALA A 301 -13.96 12.92 18.61
N THR A 302 -15.27 12.88 18.34
CA THR A 302 -16.23 12.07 19.11
C THR A 302 -15.87 10.59 19.07
N CYS A 303 -15.32 10.13 17.94
CA CYS A 303 -14.86 8.75 17.75
C CYS A 303 -13.42 8.48 18.23
N GLY A 304 -12.68 9.52 18.63
CA GLY A 304 -11.24 9.43 18.97
C GLY A 304 -10.29 9.48 17.77
N ALA A 305 -10.83 9.63 16.55
CA ALA A 305 -10.08 9.68 15.31
C ALA A 305 -9.16 10.90 15.24
N ASP A 306 -9.59 12.04 15.77
CA ASP A 306 -8.83 13.29 15.81
C ASP A 306 -8.89 13.95 17.20
N VAL A 307 -8.08 14.99 17.43
CA VAL A 307 -8.08 15.77 18.67
C VAL A 307 -8.91 17.03 18.46
N TRP A 308 -9.88 17.27 19.35
CA TRP A 308 -10.68 18.49 19.36
C TRP A 308 -9.95 19.63 20.06
N GLU A 309 -9.76 20.75 19.36
CA GLU A 309 -9.31 22.03 19.93
C GLU A 309 -10.41 23.09 19.76
N GLY A 310 -11.48 22.97 20.54
CA GLY A 310 -12.41 24.09 20.72
C GLY A 310 -11.81 25.14 21.65
N THR A 311 -12.19 26.41 21.49
CA THR A 311 -11.95 27.45 22.50
C THR A 311 -12.40 26.95 23.87
N ALA A 312 -11.54 27.14 24.89
CA ALA A 312 -11.56 26.52 26.23
C ALA A 312 -12.82 26.72 27.12
N SER A 313 -13.97 27.09 26.55
CA SER A 313 -15.22 27.37 27.26
C SER A 313 -16.32 26.31 27.07
N ALA A 314 -16.10 25.25 26.28
CA ALA A 314 -17.06 24.15 26.15
C ALA A 314 -16.47 22.89 26.81
N VAL A 315 -17.31 22.18 27.58
CA VAL A 315 -17.03 20.88 28.20
C VAL A 315 -16.15 20.04 27.28
N ILE A 316 -14.90 19.75 27.69
CA ILE A 316 -14.00 18.86 26.94
C ILE A 316 -14.71 17.50 26.93
N PRO A 317 -15.22 17.03 25.77
CA PRO A 317 -15.80 15.70 25.70
C PRO A 317 -14.71 14.72 26.14
N LEU A 318 -15.06 13.69 26.91
CA LEU A 318 -14.16 12.57 27.16
C LEU A 318 -13.93 11.87 25.80
N VAL A 319 -12.98 12.38 25.03
CA VAL A 319 -12.61 11.82 23.74
C VAL A 319 -12.02 10.43 24.02
N PRO A 320 -12.61 9.36 23.47
CA PRO A 320 -12.04 8.03 23.62
C PRO A 320 -10.63 8.03 23.04
N LYS A 321 -9.63 7.57 23.81
CA LYS A 321 -8.32 7.29 23.23
C LYS A 321 -8.42 5.97 22.46
N CYS A 322 -8.32 6.04 21.14
CA CYS A 322 -8.23 4.86 20.28
C CYS A 322 -6.81 4.70 19.72
N SER A 323 -6.47 3.47 19.31
CA SER A 323 -5.15 3.17 18.77
C SER A 323 -4.97 3.77 17.37
N LEU A 324 -3.72 3.91 16.90
CA LEU A 324 -3.45 4.34 15.51
C LEU A 324 -4.13 3.43 14.48
N VAL A 325 -4.21 2.13 14.78
CA VAL A 325 -4.92 1.16 13.93
C VAL A 325 -6.40 1.48 13.87
N ASP A 326 -7.04 1.75 15.00
CA ASP A 326 -8.47 2.11 15.04
C ASP A 326 -8.75 3.39 14.25
N ARG A 327 -7.85 4.39 14.33
CA ARG A 327 -7.97 5.63 13.54
C ARG A 327 -7.86 5.36 12.04
N LEU A 328 -6.89 4.54 11.64
CA LEU A 328 -6.71 4.17 10.24
C LEU A 328 -7.94 3.42 9.70
N GLU A 329 -8.54 2.52 10.49
CA GLU A 329 -9.78 1.84 10.12
C GLU A 329 -10.97 2.83 10.03
N MET A 330 -11.04 3.85 10.88
CA MET A 330 -12.04 4.93 10.77
C MET A 330 -11.84 5.79 9.52
N TYR A 331 -10.59 6.10 9.14
CA TYR A 331 -10.32 6.85 7.90
C TYR A 331 -10.61 6.00 6.66
N ARG A 332 -10.20 4.73 6.65
CA ARG A 332 -10.54 3.79 5.58
C ARG A 332 -12.05 3.72 5.39
N PHE A 333 -12.80 3.57 6.49
CA PHE A 333 -14.25 3.55 6.47
C PHE A 333 -14.88 4.77 5.79
N LEU A 334 -14.35 5.97 6.05
CA LEU A 334 -14.84 7.21 5.45
C LEU A 334 -14.49 7.30 3.97
N LEU A 335 -13.28 6.87 3.62
CA LEU A 335 -12.75 6.94 2.25
C LEU A 335 -13.39 5.89 1.32
N GLN A 336 -13.95 4.80 1.86
CA GLN A 336 -14.53 3.71 1.07
C GLN A 336 -15.87 4.04 0.40
N ALA A 337 -16.07 3.47 -0.78
CA ALA A 337 -17.33 3.41 -1.50
C ALA A 337 -18.29 2.48 -0.75
N TRP A 338 -19.41 3.03 -0.28
CA TRP A 338 -20.47 2.24 0.31
C TRP A 338 -21.24 1.50 -0.77
N ARG A 339 -21.01 0.19 -0.86
CA ARG A 339 -21.95 -0.71 -1.55
C ARG A 339 -23.18 -0.81 -0.65
N ALA A 340 -24.25 -0.09 -1.02
CA ALA A 340 -25.57 -0.35 -0.46
C ALA A 340 -25.88 -1.83 -0.73
N GLY A 341 -25.95 -2.62 0.35
CA GLY A 341 -26.49 -3.98 0.31
C GLY A 341 -27.99 -3.96 0.08
#